data_AF-A0A3N5B3M5-F1
#
_entry.id   AF-A0A3N5B3M5-F1
#
_cell.length_a   1.000
_cell.length_b   1.000
_cell.length_c   1.000
_cell.angle_alpha   90.00
_cell.angle_beta   90.00
_cell.angle_gamma   90.00
#
_symmetry.space_group_name_H-M   'P 1'
#
loop_
_entity.id
_entity.type
_entity.pdbx_description
1 polymer ?
#
loop_
_entity_poly.entity_id
_entity_poly.type
_entity_poly.pdbx_seq_one_letter_code
_entity_poly.pdbx_strand_id
1 'polypeptide(L)'
;MNKKMQYQILLIVLIAIVIFNLSIIVSSMMNTPDNVYNITNVGHNANGTVYKIEAGNMSSNETVGLILGVHPREHEIHEAVNNTIYNITSENGTNNLTKKYVIYYIKTKDNLTSREDTRPAGEELANKFIVPNIVKDKPFIVLDVHEINPDYEYSNFIFSLSNRTNTVDSYISHIANDVNLVDYQFSEGTSPEKVTKPIASKGVTTLLMETSITDALMEKQKTADNLIKSLDSLEP
;
A
#
# COMPACT_ATOMS: atom_id res chain seq x y z
N MET A 1 0.55 15.21 61.21
CA MET A 1 -0.22 15.70 60.04
C MET A 1 -1.70 15.70 60.41
N ASN A 2 -2.44 16.80 60.24
CA ASN A 2 -3.88 16.85 60.55
C ASN A 2 -4.63 15.84 59.67
N LYS A 3 -5.44 14.93 60.23
CA LYS A 3 -6.20 13.92 59.47
C LYS A 3 -6.97 14.54 58.30
N LYS A 4 -7.54 15.75 58.49
CA LYS A 4 -8.20 16.53 57.43
C LYS A 4 -7.27 16.85 56.25
N MET A 5 -6.03 17.24 56.56
CA MET A 5 -5.00 17.54 55.56
C MET A 5 -4.54 16.26 54.85
N GLN A 6 -4.46 15.13 55.56
CA GLN A 6 -4.16 13.82 54.94
C GLN A 6 -5.25 13.41 53.95
N TYR A 7 -6.53 13.55 54.33
CA TYR A 7 -7.66 13.25 53.43
C TYR A 7 -7.72 14.20 52.23
N GLN A 8 -7.39 15.48 52.40
CA GLN A 8 -7.31 16.43 51.29
C GLN A 8 -6.21 16.06 50.29
N ILE A 9 -5.03 15.68 50.78
CA ILE A 9 -3.92 15.24 49.91
C ILE A 9 -4.32 13.95 49.17
N LEU A 10 -4.92 12.98 49.87
CA LEU A 10 -5.38 11.73 49.27
C LEU A 10 -6.41 11.98 48.15
N LEU A 11 -7.36 12.89 48.39
CA LEU A 11 -8.38 13.26 47.42
C LEU A 11 -7.76 13.91 46.17
N ILE A 12 -6.77 14.79 46.32
CA ILE A 12 -6.07 15.43 45.20
C ILE A 12 -5.34 14.38 44.34
N VAL A 13 -4.66 13.42 44.98
CA VAL A 13 -3.97 12.34 44.28
C VAL A 13 -4.95 11.46 43.50
N LEU A 14 -6.09 11.10 44.11
CA LEU A 14 -7.16 10.35 43.44
C LEU A 14 -7.71 11.09 42.22
N ILE A 15 -7.97 12.39 42.35
CA ILE A 15 -8.43 13.23 41.24
C ILE A 15 -7.39 13.28 40.11
N ALA A 16 -6.10 13.45 40.45
CA ALA A 16 -5.02 13.47 39.46
C ALA A 16 -4.90 12.14 38.70
N ILE A 17 -5.03 11.00 39.39
CA ILE A 17 -5.03 9.67 38.77
C ILE A 17 -6.22 9.54 37.81
N VAL A 18 -7.43 9.97 38.22
CA VAL A 18 -8.62 9.92 37.35
C VAL A 18 -8.43 10.77 36.10
N ILE A 19 -7.93 12.01 36.24
CA ILE A 19 -7.67 12.92 35.11
C ILE A 19 -6.60 12.33 34.16
N PHE A 20 -5.54 11.74 34.71
CA PHE A 20 -4.48 11.12 33.92
C PHE A 20 -5.01 9.91 33.11
N ASN A 21 -5.80 9.04 33.75
CA ASN A 21 -6.40 7.91 33.03
C ASN A 21 -7.44 8.37 31.99
N LEU A 22 -8.24 9.40 32.30
CA LEU A 22 -9.21 9.95 31.37
C LEU A 22 -8.53 10.58 30.14
N SER A 23 -7.41 11.27 30.34
CA SER A 23 -6.64 11.86 29.23
C SER A 23 -5.99 10.81 28.33
N ILE A 24 -5.54 9.68 28.87
CA ILE A 24 -5.09 8.53 28.06
C ILE A 24 -6.24 7.95 27.23
N ILE A 25 -7.42 7.75 27.83
CA ILE A 25 -8.59 7.22 27.14
C ILE A 25 -9.04 8.18 26.02
N VAL A 26 -9.17 9.48 26.32
CA VAL A 26 -9.53 10.49 25.32
C VAL A 26 -8.48 10.56 24.21
N SER A 27 -7.19 10.52 24.53
CA SER A 27 -6.12 10.44 23.54
C SER A 27 -6.24 9.20 22.66
N SER A 28 -6.59 8.04 23.21
CA SER A 28 -6.81 6.83 22.41
C SER A 28 -8.04 6.93 21.50
N MET A 29 -9.12 7.58 21.95
CA MET A 29 -10.33 7.81 21.16
C MET A 29 -10.16 8.87 20.07
N MET A 30 -9.29 9.87 20.26
CA MET A 30 -8.97 10.86 19.22
C MET A 30 -7.89 10.37 18.24
N ASN A 31 -7.22 9.26 18.54
CA ASN A 31 -6.25 8.60 17.65
C ASN A 31 -6.86 7.38 16.93
N THR A 32 -8.18 7.19 16.96
CA THR A 32 -8.81 6.26 16.02
C THR A 32 -8.53 6.79 14.61
N PRO A 33 -7.91 6.00 13.72
CA PRO A 33 -7.69 6.44 12.35
C PRO A 33 -9.02 6.91 11.78
N ASP A 34 -9.06 8.15 11.31
CA ASP A 34 -10.23 8.64 10.59
C ASP A 34 -10.59 7.62 9.50
N ASN A 35 -11.88 7.40 9.28
CA ASN A 35 -12.38 6.58 8.17
C ASN A 35 -11.92 7.21 6.85
N VAL A 36 -10.72 6.86 6.37
CA VAL A 36 -10.15 7.44 5.16
C VAL A 36 -10.04 6.36 4.10
N TYR A 37 -10.88 6.53 3.10
CA TYR A 37 -10.73 5.94 1.78
C TYR A 37 -11.19 7.02 0.78
N ASN A 38 -10.26 7.91 0.43
CA ASN A 38 -10.58 9.09 -0.36
C ASN A 38 -10.02 8.97 -1.79
N ILE A 39 -10.90 9.01 -2.78
CA ILE A 39 -10.53 8.88 -4.19
C ILE A 39 -10.46 10.25 -4.85
N THR A 40 -9.34 10.54 -5.52
CA THR A 40 -9.14 11.76 -6.30
C THR A 40 -8.66 11.42 -7.72
N ASN A 41 -8.99 12.27 -8.69
CA ASN A 41 -8.50 12.13 -10.06
C ASN A 41 -7.14 12.82 -10.20
N VAL A 42 -6.12 12.08 -10.63
CA VAL A 42 -4.75 12.58 -10.82
C VAL A 42 -4.53 13.08 -12.26
N GLY A 43 -5.24 12.47 -13.21
CA GLY A 43 -5.20 12.85 -14.62
C GLY A 43 -5.88 11.83 -15.51
N HIS A 44 -6.09 12.22 -16.77
CA HIS A 44 -6.65 11.35 -17.80
C HIS A 44 -6.08 11.72 -19.18
N ASN A 45 -6.17 10.78 -20.12
CA ASN A 45 -5.92 11.01 -21.54
C ASN A 45 -6.86 10.12 -22.39
N ALA A 46 -6.56 9.93 -23.67
CA ALA A 46 -7.34 9.07 -24.56
C ALA A 46 -7.40 7.60 -24.12
N ASN A 47 -6.39 7.11 -23.39
CA ASN A 47 -6.23 5.72 -22.98
C ASN A 47 -7.00 5.39 -21.69
N GLY A 48 -7.29 6.38 -20.83
CA GLY A 48 -7.93 6.14 -19.54
C GLY A 48 -7.72 7.25 -18.51
N THR A 49 -7.94 6.89 -17.25
CA THR A 49 -7.87 7.77 -16.08
C THR A 49 -7.00 7.14 -15.00
N VAL A 50 -6.25 7.97 -14.27
CA VAL A 50 -5.50 7.56 -13.08
C VAL A 50 -6.14 8.20 -11.85
N TYR A 51 -6.45 7.36 -10.87
CA TYR A 51 -6.97 7.77 -9.58
C TYR A 51 -5.89 7.65 -8.51
N LYS A 52 -5.92 8.54 -7.52
CA LYS A 52 -5.16 8.43 -6.27
C LYS A 52 -6.16 8.16 -5.16
N ILE A 53 -5.88 7.14 -4.36
CA ILE A 53 -6.65 6.74 -3.21
C ILE A 53 -5.75 6.92 -1.99
N GLU A 54 -6.19 7.74 -1.04
CA GLU A 54 -5.54 7.87 0.26
C GLU A 54 -6.33 7.06 1.29
N ALA A 55 -5.63 6.23 2.05
CA ALA A 55 -6.23 5.33 3.04
C ALA A 55 -5.33 5.06 4.24
N GLY A 56 -5.92 4.49 5.30
CA GLY A 56 -5.20 4.12 6.53
C GLY A 56 -4.97 5.31 7.46
N ASN A 57 -3.85 5.32 8.18
CA ASN A 57 -3.54 6.35 9.15
C ASN A 57 -2.95 7.60 8.47
N MET A 58 -3.82 8.59 8.18
CA MET A 58 -3.42 9.84 7.52
C MET A 58 -2.47 10.73 8.32
N SER A 59 -2.35 10.49 9.62
CA SER A 59 -1.40 11.19 10.51
C SER A 59 -0.02 10.52 10.54
N SER A 60 0.14 9.34 9.93
CA SER A 60 1.43 8.65 9.86
C SER A 60 2.38 9.38 8.91
N ASN A 61 3.65 9.50 9.32
CA ASN A 61 4.73 9.94 8.45
C ASN A 61 5.29 8.80 7.58
N GLU A 62 4.82 7.58 7.79
CA GLU A 62 5.22 6.38 7.05
C GLU A 62 4.21 6.14 5.95
N THR A 63 4.61 6.41 4.71
CA THR A 63 3.75 6.24 3.54
C THR A 63 4.15 5.01 2.73
N VAL A 64 3.20 4.11 2.51
CA VAL A 64 3.29 2.99 1.57
C VAL A 64 2.64 3.41 0.25
N GLY A 65 3.39 3.32 -0.84
CA GLY A 65 2.89 3.54 -2.19
C GLY A 65 2.50 2.23 -2.87
N LEU A 66 1.31 2.16 -3.46
CA LEU A 66 0.87 1.03 -4.27
C LEU A 66 0.50 1.49 -5.67
N ILE A 67 0.88 0.71 -6.67
CA ILE A 67 0.50 0.93 -8.07
C ILE A 67 -0.31 -0.27 -8.53
N LEU A 68 -1.54 -0.03 -8.99
CA LEU A 68 -2.51 -1.03 -9.41
C LEU A 68 -3.06 -0.69 -10.80
N GLY A 69 -3.41 -1.71 -11.59
CA GLY A 69 -4.08 -1.53 -12.87
C GLY A 69 -3.17 -1.14 -14.04
N VAL A 70 -1.84 -1.25 -13.90
CA VAL A 70 -0.90 -0.95 -15.01
C VAL A 70 -1.21 -1.82 -16.22
N HIS A 71 -1.59 -3.08 -16.00
CA HIS A 71 -2.12 -3.95 -17.04
C HIS A 71 -3.56 -4.39 -16.69
N PRO A 72 -4.58 -3.92 -17.43
CA PRO A 72 -5.99 -4.21 -17.13
C PRO A 72 -6.36 -5.70 -17.13
N ARG A 73 -5.57 -6.55 -17.80
CA ARG A 73 -5.82 -7.99 -17.86
C ARG A 73 -5.39 -8.73 -16.60
N GLU A 74 -4.62 -8.07 -15.73
CA GLU A 74 -4.08 -8.59 -14.47
C GLU A 74 -4.94 -8.09 -13.28
N HIS A 75 -6.22 -7.81 -13.53
CA HIS A 75 -7.10 -7.05 -12.64
C HIS A 75 -7.50 -7.78 -11.35
N GLU A 76 -7.45 -9.11 -11.31
CA GLU A 76 -7.99 -9.86 -10.17
C GLU A 76 -7.20 -9.58 -8.87
N ILE A 77 -5.86 -9.54 -8.94
CA ILE A 77 -5.03 -9.15 -7.80
C ILE A 77 -5.16 -7.65 -7.49
N HIS A 78 -5.33 -6.80 -8.50
CA HIS A 78 -5.50 -5.35 -8.31
C HIS A 78 -6.78 -5.06 -7.52
N GLU A 79 -7.88 -5.72 -7.89
CA GLU A 79 -9.15 -5.64 -7.18
C GLU A 79 -9.04 -6.23 -5.78
N ALA A 80 -8.39 -7.40 -5.61
CA ALA A 80 -8.19 -8.00 -4.29
C ALA A 80 -7.43 -7.07 -3.34
N VAL A 81 -6.29 -6.50 -3.76
CA VAL A 81 -5.49 -5.56 -2.96
C VAL A 81 -6.29 -4.32 -2.60
N ASN A 82 -6.96 -3.72 -3.58
CA ASN A 82 -7.76 -2.52 -3.36
C ASN A 82 -8.94 -2.78 -2.42
N ASN A 83 -9.64 -3.92 -2.58
CA ASN A 83 -10.76 -4.32 -1.74
C ASN A 83 -10.31 -4.66 -0.31
N THR A 84 -9.15 -5.29 -0.11
CA THR A 84 -8.60 -5.51 1.23
C THR A 84 -8.39 -4.18 1.96
N ILE A 85 -7.77 -3.19 1.32
CA ILE A 85 -7.57 -1.87 1.95
C ILE A 85 -8.92 -1.20 2.21
N TYR A 86 -9.82 -1.19 1.23
CA TYR A 86 -11.17 -0.63 1.40
C TYR A 86 -11.93 -1.28 2.57
N ASN A 87 -11.91 -2.60 2.69
CA ASN A 87 -12.59 -3.32 3.76
C ASN A 87 -12.00 -3.00 5.14
N ILE A 88 -10.70 -2.68 5.21
CA ILE A 88 -10.05 -2.27 6.45
C ILE A 88 -10.37 -0.81 6.79
N THR A 89 -10.39 0.10 5.81
CA THR A 89 -10.41 1.56 6.06
C THR A 89 -11.74 2.25 5.75
N SER A 90 -12.73 1.51 5.26
CA SER A 90 -14.10 2.01 5.09
C SER A 90 -14.75 2.31 6.44
N GLU A 91 -15.89 3.00 6.41
CA GLU A 91 -16.63 3.43 7.61
C GLU A 91 -16.91 2.30 8.61
N ASN A 92 -17.09 1.08 8.11
CA ASN A 92 -17.38 -0.12 8.92
C ASN A 92 -16.19 -1.10 9.00
N GLY A 93 -15.00 -0.67 8.59
CA GLY A 93 -13.79 -1.47 8.59
C GLY A 93 -13.15 -1.62 9.96
N THR A 94 -12.09 -2.44 10.03
CA THR A 94 -11.32 -2.66 11.27
C THR A 94 -10.49 -1.45 11.67
N ASN A 95 -10.17 -0.55 10.72
CA ASN A 95 -9.43 0.69 10.90
C ASN A 95 -8.14 0.52 11.70
N ASN A 96 -7.37 -0.52 11.38
CA ASN A 96 -6.20 -0.95 12.13
C ASN A 96 -4.86 -0.82 11.37
N LEU A 97 -4.85 -0.11 10.23
CA LEU A 97 -3.59 0.20 9.53
C LEU A 97 -2.84 1.29 10.30
N THR A 98 -1.59 1.04 10.59
CA THR A 98 -0.70 1.97 11.31
C THR A 98 -0.05 2.99 10.39
N LYS A 99 0.06 2.66 9.09
CA LYS A 99 0.69 3.48 8.06
C LYS A 99 -0.31 4.25 7.19
N LYS A 100 0.19 5.26 6.49
CA LYS A 100 -0.54 5.93 5.41
C LYS A 100 -0.37 5.13 4.13
N TYR A 101 -1.46 4.85 3.44
CA TYR A 101 -1.45 4.21 2.13
C TYR A 101 -1.81 5.23 1.05
N VAL A 102 -1.01 5.25 -0.01
CA VAL A 102 -1.28 6.00 -1.24
C VAL A 102 -1.31 5.03 -2.40
N ILE A 103 -2.50 4.75 -2.91
CA ILE A 103 -2.71 3.82 -4.02
C ILE A 103 -2.96 4.63 -5.28
N TYR A 104 -2.18 4.39 -6.31
CA TYR A 104 -2.48 4.86 -7.66
C TYR A 104 -3.15 3.73 -8.44
N TYR A 105 -4.41 3.94 -8.80
CA TYR A 105 -5.22 2.96 -9.52
C TYR A 105 -5.50 3.44 -10.93
N ILE A 106 -5.05 2.67 -11.93
CA ILE A 106 -5.25 2.97 -13.34
C ILE A 106 -6.53 2.30 -13.83
N LYS A 107 -7.36 3.07 -14.53
CA LYS A 107 -8.52 2.54 -15.26
C LYS A 107 -8.39 2.92 -16.73
N THR A 108 -8.06 1.95 -17.56
CA THR A 108 -8.09 2.12 -19.02
C THR A 108 -9.53 2.24 -19.52
N LYS A 109 -9.70 2.75 -20.74
CA LYS A 109 -11.02 2.78 -21.39
C LYS A 109 -11.49 1.38 -21.78
N ASP A 110 -12.80 1.15 -21.63
CA ASP A 110 -13.44 -0.15 -21.93
C ASP A 110 -13.36 -0.55 -23.41
N ASN A 111 -13.11 0.41 -24.32
CA ASN A 111 -12.96 0.13 -25.75
C ASN A 111 -11.55 -0.39 -26.12
N LEU A 112 -10.60 -0.41 -25.18
CA LEU A 112 -9.31 -1.08 -25.34
C LEU A 112 -9.47 -2.52 -24.85
N THR A 113 -9.31 -3.50 -25.75
CA THR A 113 -9.65 -4.90 -25.44
C THR A 113 -8.52 -5.89 -25.72
N SER A 114 -7.60 -5.57 -26.64
CA SER A 114 -6.45 -6.45 -26.93
C SER A 114 -5.34 -6.28 -25.89
N ARG A 115 -4.43 -7.27 -25.81
CA ARG A 115 -3.24 -7.16 -24.94
C ARG A 115 -2.34 -6.02 -25.40
N GLU A 116 -2.20 -5.92 -26.72
CA GLU A 116 -1.33 -5.02 -27.44
C GLU A 116 -1.78 -3.56 -27.29
N ASP A 117 -3.08 -3.33 -27.06
CA ASP A 117 -3.62 -1.99 -26.80
C ASP A 117 -3.62 -1.66 -25.29
N THR A 118 -4.12 -2.59 -24.46
CA THR A 118 -4.36 -2.32 -23.03
C THR A 118 -3.09 -2.16 -22.22
N ARG A 119 -2.05 -2.96 -22.51
CA ARG A 119 -0.78 -2.92 -21.77
C ARG A 119 -0.01 -1.59 -21.99
N PRO A 120 0.30 -1.17 -23.22
CA PRO A 120 0.96 0.11 -23.43
C PRO A 120 0.13 1.30 -22.92
N ALA A 121 -1.20 1.24 -23.05
CA ALA A 121 -2.11 2.25 -22.55
C ALA A 121 -1.96 2.49 -21.04
N GLY A 122 -1.96 1.43 -20.24
CA GLY A 122 -1.78 1.53 -18.79
C GLY A 122 -0.36 1.95 -18.40
N GLU A 123 0.67 1.42 -19.07
CA GLU A 123 2.05 1.85 -18.84
C GLU A 123 2.27 3.35 -19.15
N GLU A 124 1.66 3.88 -20.22
CA GLU A 124 1.73 5.30 -20.57
C GLU A 124 0.99 6.19 -19.58
N LEU A 125 -0.17 5.75 -19.09
CA LEU A 125 -0.91 6.42 -18.03
C LEU A 125 -0.08 6.47 -16.73
N ALA A 126 0.53 5.34 -16.36
CA ALA A 126 1.40 5.24 -15.20
C ALA A 126 2.61 6.18 -15.31
N ASN A 127 3.32 6.13 -16.43
CA ASN A 127 4.47 7.00 -16.68
C ASN A 127 4.10 8.49 -16.60
N LYS A 128 2.97 8.87 -17.19
CA LYS A 128 2.55 10.28 -17.26
C LYS A 128 2.01 10.81 -15.94
N PHE A 129 1.24 10.02 -15.20
CA PHE A 129 0.46 10.52 -14.06
C PHE A 129 0.88 9.93 -12.71
N ILE A 130 1.53 8.76 -12.65
CA ILE A 130 1.97 8.14 -11.38
C ILE A 130 3.41 8.52 -11.07
N VAL A 131 4.33 8.23 -11.98
CA VAL A 131 5.78 8.47 -11.80
C VAL A 131 6.14 9.88 -11.29
N PRO A 132 5.50 10.98 -11.75
CA PRO A 132 5.79 12.30 -11.20
C PRO A 132 5.05 12.64 -9.89
N ASN A 133 3.96 11.95 -9.57
CA ASN A 133 3.11 12.29 -8.42
C ASN A 133 3.38 11.41 -7.20
N ILE A 134 3.61 10.10 -7.37
CA ILE A 134 3.90 9.19 -6.25
C ILE A 134 5.14 9.59 -5.46
N VAL A 135 6.13 10.19 -6.13
CA VAL A 135 7.36 10.70 -5.48
C VAL A 135 7.07 11.88 -4.55
N LYS A 136 6.05 12.69 -4.88
CA LYS A 136 5.64 13.84 -4.04
C LYS A 136 4.93 13.39 -2.76
N ASP A 137 4.35 12.19 -2.79
CA ASP A 137 3.73 11.56 -1.62
C ASP A 137 4.77 11.01 -0.61
N LYS A 138 6.06 11.05 -0.98
CA LYS A 138 7.20 10.63 -0.14
C LYS A 138 7.04 9.23 0.48
N PRO A 139 6.68 8.20 -0.30
CA PRO A 139 6.64 6.85 0.23
C PRO A 139 8.05 6.37 0.60
N PHE A 140 8.15 5.60 1.69
CA PHE A 140 9.40 4.90 2.00
C PHE A 140 9.57 3.64 1.13
N ILE A 141 8.45 3.08 0.65
CA ILE A 141 8.38 1.95 -0.26
C ILE A 141 7.24 2.12 -1.27
N VAL A 142 7.49 1.76 -2.53
CA VAL A 142 6.50 1.63 -3.60
C VAL A 142 6.49 0.19 -4.08
N LEU A 143 5.31 -0.41 -4.16
CA LEU A 143 5.11 -1.73 -4.76
C LEU A 143 4.21 -1.61 -5.99
N ASP A 144 4.73 -2.05 -7.14
CA ASP A 144 3.95 -2.26 -8.36
C ASP A 144 3.46 -3.71 -8.39
N VAL A 145 2.13 -3.89 -8.40
CA VAL A 145 1.50 -5.20 -8.25
C VAL A 145 0.99 -5.67 -9.60
N HIS A 146 1.38 -6.87 -9.99
CA HIS A 146 1.11 -7.44 -11.30
C HIS A 146 0.69 -8.91 -11.20
N GLU A 147 0.25 -9.42 -12.35
CA GLU A 147 0.10 -10.86 -12.56
C GLU A 147 0.87 -11.31 -13.79
N ILE A 148 1.36 -12.55 -13.73
CA ILE A 148 2.15 -13.15 -14.79
C ILE A 148 1.59 -14.50 -15.20
N ASN A 149 1.88 -14.91 -16.43
CA ASN A 149 1.55 -16.26 -16.91
C ASN A 149 2.33 -17.31 -16.07
N PRO A 150 1.70 -18.42 -15.62
CA PRO A 150 2.41 -19.51 -14.95
C PRO A 150 3.54 -20.18 -15.76
N ASP A 151 3.65 -19.93 -17.06
CA ASP A 151 4.69 -20.52 -17.92
C ASP A 151 6.12 -19.96 -17.67
N TYR A 152 6.27 -18.89 -16.88
CA TYR A 152 7.57 -18.35 -16.48
C TYR A 152 8.22 -19.18 -15.36
N GLU A 153 9.54 -19.02 -15.15
CA GLU A 153 10.29 -19.79 -14.13
C GLU A 153 9.66 -19.71 -12.74
N TYR A 154 9.21 -18.51 -12.37
CA TYR A 154 8.38 -18.26 -11.20
C TYR A 154 7.17 -17.43 -11.61
N SER A 155 6.02 -17.74 -11.04
CA SER A 155 4.77 -16.98 -11.23
C SER A 155 4.29 -16.29 -9.96
N ASN A 156 5.02 -16.45 -8.85
CA ASN A 156 4.74 -15.83 -7.55
C ASN A 156 6.06 -15.32 -6.98
N PHE A 157 6.40 -14.08 -7.27
CA PHE A 157 7.70 -13.53 -6.93
C PHE A 157 7.68 -12.02 -6.65
N ILE A 158 8.73 -11.57 -5.98
CA ILE A 158 9.00 -10.16 -5.72
C ILE A 158 10.45 -9.85 -6.07
N PHE A 159 10.72 -8.64 -6.55
CA PHE A 159 12.09 -8.19 -6.77
C PHE A 159 12.25 -6.69 -6.65
N SER A 160 13.51 -6.27 -6.48
CA SER A 160 13.86 -4.86 -6.36
C SER A 160 14.20 -4.24 -7.71
N LEU A 161 13.69 -3.02 -7.92
CA LEU A 161 14.20 -2.11 -8.95
C LEU A 161 15.18 -1.08 -8.38
N SER A 162 15.24 -0.98 -7.05
CA SER A 162 16.21 -0.16 -6.34
C SER A 162 17.50 -0.94 -6.09
N ASN A 163 18.59 -0.22 -5.82
CA ASN A 163 19.81 -0.85 -5.35
C ASN A 163 19.55 -1.60 -4.03
N ARG A 164 20.02 -2.84 -3.95
CA ARG A 164 19.88 -3.66 -2.76
C ARG A 164 20.76 -3.11 -1.62
N THR A 165 20.14 -2.92 -0.48
CA THR A 165 20.75 -2.51 0.80
C THR A 165 20.18 -3.43 1.88
N ASN A 166 20.77 -3.45 3.08
CA ASN A 166 20.24 -4.26 4.18
C ASN A 166 18.75 -3.98 4.46
N THR A 167 18.33 -2.71 4.37
CA THR A 167 16.93 -2.32 4.53
C THR A 167 16.05 -2.90 3.42
N VAL A 168 16.44 -2.73 2.16
CA VAL A 168 15.70 -3.27 1.01
C VAL A 168 15.62 -4.80 1.04
N ASP A 169 16.73 -5.47 1.38
CA ASP A 169 16.78 -6.92 1.55
C ASP A 169 15.87 -7.41 2.67
N SER A 170 15.79 -6.65 3.76
CA SER A 170 14.88 -6.95 4.87
C SER A 170 13.41 -6.84 4.45
N TYR A 171 13.04 -5.82 3.66
CA TYR A 171 11.68 -5.67 3.15
C TYR A 171 11.29 -6.80 2.23
N ILE A 172 12.15 -7.14 1.26
CA ILE A 172 11.92 -8.23 0.32
C ILE A 172 11.78 -9.54 1.08
N SER A 173 12.67 -9.84 2.03
CA SER A 173 12.61 -11.07 2.82
C SER A 173 11.33 -11.14 3.66
N HIS A 174 10.91 -10.03 4.26
CA HIS A 174 9.70 -9.97 5.08
C HIS A 174 8.45 -10.23 4.23
N ILE A 175 8.29 -9.45 3.14
CA ILE A 175 7.14 -9.58 2.22
C ILE A 175 7.13 -10.97 1.58
N ALA A 176 8.28 -11.47 1.13
CA ALA A 176 8.38 -12.78 0.50
C ALA A 176 7.93 -13.90 1.43
N ASN A 177 8.31 -13.85 2.72
CA ASN A 177 7.90 -14.86 3.70
C ASN A 177 6.42 -14.78 4.03
N ASP A 178 5.88 -13.58 4.27
CA ASP A 178 4.48 -13.41 4.68
C ASP A 178 3.49 -13.70 3.54
N VAL A 179 3.87 -13.35 2.31
CA VAL A 179 3.03 -13.50 1.12
C VAL A 179 3.29 -14.81 0.37
N ASN A 180 4.35 -15.55 0.74
CA ASN A 180 4.80 -16.77 0.05
C ASN A 180 5.24 -16.50 -1.40
N LEU A 181 6.21 -15.60 -1.56
CA LEU A 181 6.81 -15.21 -2.83
C LEU A 181 8.28 -15.64 -2.88
N VAL A 182 8.80 -15.79 -4.08
CA VAL A 182 10.25 -15.97 -4.31
C VAL A 182 10.91 -14.61 -4.53
N ASP A 183 12.07 -14.35 -3.90
CA ASP A 183 12.95 -13.23 -4.30
C ASP A 183 13.65 -13.59 -5.62
N TYR A 184 13.18 -13.02 -6.73
CA TYR A 184 13.60 -13.44 -8.07
C TYR A 184 13.82 -12.26 -9.01
N GLN A 185 15.08 -12.05 -9.41
CA GLN A 185 15.44 -10.98 -10.34
C GLN A 185 14.87 -11.23 -11.74
N PHE A 186 13.77 -10.56 -12.07
CA PHE A 186 13.16 -10.61 -13.39
C PHE A 186 13.74 -9.53 -14.31
N SER A 187 14.17 -9.92 -15.51
CA SER A 187 14.79 -9.02 -16.49
C SER A 187 13.90 -8.73 -17.70
N GLU A 188 12.70 -9.31 -17.75
CA GLU A 188 11.78 -9.16 -18.88
C GLU A 188 10.67 -8.13 -18.56
N GLY A 189 9.91 -7.77 -19.60
CA GLY A 189 8.77 -6.86 -19.49
C GLY A 189 9.08 -5.38 -19.69
N THR A 190 8.05 -4.64 -20.07
CA THR A 190 8.11 -3.21 -20.42
C THR A 190 7.70 -2.26 -19.30
N SER A 191 6.87 -2.72 -18.34
CA SER A 191 6.45 -1.93 -17.18
C SER A 191 7.65 -1.43 -16.36
N PRO A 192 8.68 -2.25 -16.09
CA PRO A 192 9.84 -1.78 -15.33
C PRO A 192 10.52 -0.54 -15.90
N GLU A 193 10.71 -0.46 -17.22
CA GLU A 193 11.35 0.70 -17.86
C GLU A 193 10.50 1.96 -17.82
N LYS A 194 9.18 1.82 -17.90
CA LYS A 194 8.24 2.94 -17.99
C LYS A 194 7.76 3.44 -16.63
N VAL A 195 7.74 2.58 -15.61
CA VAL A 195 7.08 2.87 -14.33
C VAL A 195 8.07 2.78 -13.17
N THR A 196 8.53 1.58 -12.83
CA THR A 196 9.24 1.35 -11.56
C THR A 196 10.70 1.80 -11.57
N LYS A 197 11.46 1.61 -12.67
CA LYS A 197 12.83 2.15 -12.79
C LYS A 197 12.87 3.69 -12.71
N PRO A 198 11.98 4.44 -13.39
CA PRO A 198 11.87 5.88 -13.21
C PRO A 198 11.59 6.32 -11.77
N ILE A 199 10.79 5.57 -11.01
CA ILE A 199 10.51 5.85 -9.59
C ILE A 199 11.76 5.56 -8.75
N ALA A 200 12.37 4.38 -8.91
CA ALA A 200 13.59 3.97 -8.22
C ALA A 200 14.74 4.96 -8.43
N SER A 201 14.91 5.46 -9.66
CA SER A 201 15.95 6.44 -10.01
C SER A 201 15.84 7.78 -9.26
N LYS A 202 14.67 8.07 -8.67
CA LYS A 202 14.42 9.26 -7.85
C LYS A 202 14.67 9.02 -6.35
N GLY A 203 15.25 7.87 -6.00
CA GLY A 203 15.64 7.54 -4.63
C GLY A 203 14.51 6.94 -3.78
N VAL A 204 13.41 6.51 -4.39
CA VAL A 204 12.32 5.82 -3.68
C VAL A 204 12.54 4.31 -3.77
N THR A 205 12.50 3.60 -2.64
CA THR A 205 12.57 2.14 -2.64
C THR A 205 11.40 1.60 -3.44
N THR A 206 11.68 0.92 -4.56
CA THR A 206 10.65 0.46 -5.50
C THR A 206 10.82 -1.03 -5.75
N LEU A 207 9.77 -1.78 -5.46
CA LEU A 207 9.67 -3.21 -5.68
C LEU A 207 8.59 -3.50 -6.72
N LEU A 208 8.66 -4.68 -7.33
CA LEU A 208 7.62 -5.22 -8.17
C LEU A 208 7.24 -6.61 -7.66
N MET A 209 5.94 -6.88 -7.57
CA MET A 209 5.39 -8.19 -7.20
C MET A 209 4.57 -8.75 -8.36
N GLU A 210 4.78 -10.02 -8.67
CA GLU A 210 3.98 -10.80 -9.61
C GLU A 210 3.29 -11.94 -8.86
N THR A 211 2.02 -12.19 -9.19
CA THR A 211 1.30 -13.42 -8.82
C THR A 211 0.77 -14.14 -10.05
N SER A 212 0.35 -15.41 -9.95
CA SER A 212 -0.08 -16.12 -11.15
C SER A 212 -1.44 -15.62 -11.61
N ILE A 213 -1.59 -15.35 -12.92
CA ILE A 213 -2.88 -15.01 -13.52
C ILE A 213 -3.91 -16.15 -13.42
N THR A 214 -3.46 -17.38 -13.17
CA THR A 214 -4.35 -18.55 -13.02
C THR A 214 -4.64 -18.90 -11.57
N ASP A 215 -4.12 -18.16 -10.59
CA ASP A 215 -4.43 -18.40 -9.18
C ASP A 215 -5.92 -18.19 -8.93
N ALA A 216 -6.50 -19.04 -8.07
CA ALA A 216 -7.91 -18.88 -7.71
C ALA A 216 -8.14 -17.56 -6.96
N LEU A 217 -9.31 -16.94 -7.14
CA LEU A 217 -9.67 -15.68 -6.47
C LEU A 217 -9.46 -15.71 -4.95
N MET A 218 -9.68 -16.87 -4.31
CA MET A 218 -9.44 -17.03 -2.87
C MET A 218 -7.95 -16.91 -2.50
N GLU A 219 -7.05 -17.46 -3.32
CA GLU A 219 -5.60 -17.31 -3.12
C GLU A 219 -5.14 -15.87 -3.42
N LYS A 220 -5.73 -15.21 -4.42
CA LYS A 220 -5.47 -13.77 -4.68
C LYS A 220 -5.93 -12.90 -3.50
N GLN A 221 -7.09 -13.18 -2.93
CA GLN A 221 -7.57 -12.49 -1.72
C GLN A 221 -6.64 -12.72 -0.53
N LYS A 222 -6.20 -13.96 -0.31
CA LYS A 222 -5.23 -14.29 0.75
C LYS A 222 -3.89 -13.60 0.55
N THR A 223 -3.41 -13.56 -0.70
CA THR A 223 -2.19 -12.82 -1.08
C THR A 223 -2.36 -11.34 -0.76
N ALA A 224 -3.47 -10.72 -1.14
CA ALA A 224 -3.77 -9.33 -0.81
C ALA A 224 -3.79 -9.08 0.70
N ASP A 225 -4.48 -9.93 1.47
CA ASP A 225 -4.55 -9.81 2.94
C ASP A 225 -3.17 -9.93 3.60
N ASN A 226 -2.34 -10.87 3.15
CA ASN A 226 -0.99 -11.05 3.66
C ASN A 226 -0.08 -9.89 3.26
N LEU A 227 -0.21 -9.40 2.01
CA LEU A 227 0.57 -8.29 1.51
C LEU A 227 0.33 -7.02 2.32
N ILE A 228 -0.94 -6.67 2.57
CA ILE A 228 -1.28 -5.47 3.35
C ILE A 228 -0.79 -5.58 4.79
N LYS A 229 -0.92 -6.75 5.42
CA LYS A 229 -0.38 -6.97 6.77
C LYS A 229 1.14 -6.82 6.82
N SER A 230 1.84 -7.41 5.85
CA SER A 230 3.30 -7.37 5.76
C SER A 230 3.81 -5.96 5.51
N LEU A 231 3.17 -5.20 4.61
CA LEU A 231 3.51 -3.80 4.36
C LEU A 231 3.26 -2.92 5.59
N ASP A 232 2.18 -3.17 6.33
CA ASP A 232 1.85 -2.41 7.54
C ASP A 232 2.84 -2.67 8.69
N SER A 233 3.54 -3.82 8.70
CA SER A 233 4.55 -4.17 9.72
C SER A 233 5.98 -3.77 9.38
N LEU A 234 6.26 -3.21 8.19
CA LEU A 234 7.61 -2.75 7.84
C LEU A 234 8.03 -1.51 8.65
N GLU A 235 9.33 -1.36 8.90
CA GLU A 235 9.89 -0.18 9.57
C GLU A 235 10.83 0.56 8.58
N PRO A 236 10.57 1.86 8.27
CA PRO A 236 11.38 2.69 7.36
C PRO A 236 12.87 2.86 7.73
#